data_AF-A0A2C9T793-F1
#
_entry.id   AF-A0A2C9T793-F1
#
_cell.length_a   1.000
_cell.length_b   1.000
_cell.length_c   1.000
_cell.angle_alpha   90.00
_cell.angle_beta   90.00
_cell.angle_gamma   90.00
#
_symmetry.space_group_name_H-M   'P 1'
#
loop_
_entity.id
_entity.type
_entity.pdbx_description
1 polymer ?
#
loop_
_entity_poly.entity_id
_entity_poly.type
_entity_poly.pdbx_seq_one_letter_code
_entity_poly.pdbx_strand_id
1 'polypeptide(L)'
;MFNHDRLRDQIERTTAYLRRLDAHSTALIYHSTRTRLWVGILAEARAGTLPADWRSTLTIDHDTGLREQILGSAAALINPTEANADSETLVLHELTTMPMRPWEPYAARGDWRAALDAWYADTLAIDEYRRQPVDPLLSDHLGLTNLGARITPGVDALLQALQEASYRAGLAAGGETGLDDWQTWLDTRMEALQSSAELPPSDRTANPEALREHLQQLPTYWTDKHS
;
A
#
# COMPACT_ATOMS: atom_id res chain seq x y z
N MET A 1 0.34 54.79 -17.99
CA MET A 1 0.64 53.77 -19.01
C MET A 1 0.70 52.42 -18.29
N PHE A 2 -0.38 51.64 -18.33
CA PHE A 2 -0.39 50.30 -17.71
C PHE A 2 0.50 49.36 -18.53
N ASN A 3 1.44 48.70 -17.86
CA ASN A 3 2.52 47.95 -18.48
C ASN A 3 1.97 46.60 -18.98
N HIS A 4 1.49 46.58 -20.23
CA HIS A 4 0.84 45.43 -20.88
C HIS A 4 1.74 44.18 -20.87
N ASP A 5 3.05 44.36 -20.92
CA ASP A 5 4.04 43.29 -20.85
C ASP A 5 4.12 42.66 -19.46
N ARG A 6 3.95 43.45 -18.39
CA ARG A 6 3.92 42.94 -17.01
C ARG A 6 2.67 42.09 -16.73
N LEU A 7 1.53 42.45 -17.34
CA LEU A 7 0.30 41.67 -17.25
C LEU A 7 0.40 40.35 -18.04
N ARG A 8 1.02 40.37 -19.22
CA ARG A 8 1.27 39.16 -20.01
C ARG A 8 2.20 38.19 -19.27
N ASP A 9 3.32 38.67 -18.75
CA ASP A 9 4.24 37.88 -17.93
C ASP A 9 3.55 37.25 -16.70
N GLN A 10 2.65 38.00 -16.05
CA GLN A 10 1.90 37.51 -14.90
C GLN A 10 0.88 36.43 -15.29
N ILE A 11 0.21 36.58 -16.43
CA ILE A 11 -0.74 35.58 -16.95
C ILE A 11 0.00 34.29 -17.34
N GLU A 12 1.14 34.40 -18.03
CA GLU A 12 1.93 33.24 -18.44
C GLU A 12 2.47 32.46 -17.23
N ARG A 13 2.99 33.16 -16.21
CA ARG A 13 3.45 32.54 -14.96
C ARG A 13 2.32 31.84 -14.22
N THR A 14 1.15 32.49 -14.12
CA THR A 14 -0.02 31.91 -13.46
C THR A 14 -0.52 30.67 -14.22
N THR A 15 -0.55 30.73 -15.55
CA THR A 15 -0.98 29.59 -16.38
C THR A 15 -0.02 28.40 -16.28
N ALA A 16 1.28 28.66 -16.31
CA ALA A 16 2.30 27.62 -16.14
C ALA A 16 2.23 26.99 -14.74
N TYR A 17 1.95 27.80 -13.71
CA TYR A 17 1.75 27.33 -12.34
C TYR A 17 0.51 26.43 -12.21
N LEU A 18 -0.63 26.86 -12.75
CA LEU A 18 -1.87 26.06 -12.72
C LEU A 18 -1.74 24.73 -13.46
N ARG A 19 -1.05 24.69 -14.61
CA ARG A 19 -0.77 23.42 -15.32
C ARG A 19 0.12 22.46 -14.52
N ARG A 20 1.11 22.99 -13.79
CA ARG A 20 1.96 22.16 -12.93
C ARG A 20 1.17 21.59 -11.75
N LEU A 21 0.29 22.40 -11.16
CA LEU A 21 -0.61 21.94 -10.11
C LEU A 21 -1.51 20.81 -10.59
N ASP A 22 -2.15 20.96 -11.74
CA ASP A 22 -3.06 19.97 -12.33
C ASP A 22 -2.35 18.64 -12.68
N ALA A 23 -1.17 18.71 -13.30
CA ALA A 23 -0.37 17.52 -13.58
C ALA A 23 0.06 16.80 -12.28
N HIS A 24 0.36 17.56 -11.23
CA HIS A 24 0.77 16.99 -9.95
C HIS A 24 -0.39 16.40 -9.16
N SER A 25 -1.56 17.06 -9.12
CA SER A 25 -2.76 16.47 -8.50
C SER A 25 -3.15 15.17 -9.20
N THR A 26 -3.07 15.13 -10.53
CA THR A 26 -3.29 13.91 -11.31
C THR A 26 -2.32 12.79 -10.93
N ALA A 27 -1.02 13.10 -10.81
CA ALA A 27 -0.01 12.14 -10.36
C ALA A 27 -0.26 11.65 -8.93
N LEU A 28 -0.61 12.53 -7.99
CA LEU A 28 -0.93 12.16 -6.62
C LEU A 28 -2.16 11.25 -6.52
N ILE A 29 -3.22 11.55 -7.28
CA ILE A 29 -4.42 10.71 -7.37
C ILE A 29 -4.05 9.33 -7.92
N TYR A 30 -3.29 9.30 -9.02
CA TYR A 30 -2.82 8.05 -9.60
C TYR A 30 -1.99 7.23 -8.59
N HIS A 31 -0.99 7.83 -7.94
CA HIS A 31 -0.13 7.16 -6.96
C HIS A 31 -0.89 6.65 -5.74
N SER A 32 -1.81 7.45 -5.19
CA SER A 32 -2.60 7.08 -4.02
C SER A 32 -3.61 5.97 -4.35
N THR A 33 -4.31 6.07 -5.47
CA THR A 33 -5.24 5.04 -5.94
C THR A 33 -4.52 3.73 -6.24
N ARG A 34 -3.39 3.80 -6.95
CA ARG A 34 -2.54 2.63 -7.24
C ARG A 34 -2.05 1.95 -5.98
N THR A 35 -1.48 2.71 -5.05
CA THR A 35 -0.98 2.20 -3.76
C THR A 35 -2.11 1.52 -2.99
N ARG A 36 -3.28 2.18 -2.89
CA ARG A 36 -4.44 1.65 -2.19
C ARG A 36 -4.90 0.30 -2.76
N LEU A 37 -5.13 0.22 -4.08
CA LEU A 37 -5.60 -1.00 -4.72
C LEU A 37 -4.56 -2.12 -4.60
N TRP A 38 -3.28 -1.82 -4.80
CA TRP A 38 -2.22 -2.82 -4.75
C TRP A 38 -2.01 -3.39 -3.34
N VAL A 39 -2.03 -2.54 -2.30
CA VAL A 39 -2.00 -3.01 -0.90
C VAL A 39 -3.18 -3.93 -0.61
N GLY A 40 -4.37 -3.58 -1.10
CA GLY A 40 -5.57 -4.39 -0.94
C GLY A 40 -5.45 -5.78 -1.59
N ILE A 41 -5.04 -5.81 -2.86
CA ILE A 41 -4.83 -7.05 -3.61
C ILE A 41 -3.81 -7.95 -2.92
N LEU A 42 -2.66 -7.41 -2.49
CA LEU A 42 -1.64 -8.19 -1.80
C LEU A 42 -2.10 -8.69 -0.43
N ALA A 43 -2.94 -7.93 0.28
CA ALA A 43 -3.50 -8.35 1.55
C ALA A 43 -4.48 -9.54 1.37
N GLU A 44 -5.37 -9.47 0.38
CA GLU A 44 -6.26 -10.58 0.02
C GLU A 44 -5.50 -11.79 -0.53
N ALA A 45 -4.42 -11.55 -1.29
CA ALA A 45 -3.55 -12.62 -1.76
C ALA A 45 -2.96 -13.37 -0.57
N ARG A 46 -2.42 -12.64 0.41
CA ARG A 46 -1.80 -13.23 1.59
C ARG A 46 -2.80 -13.95 2.50
N ALA A 47 -4.02 -13.45 2.60
CA ALA A 47 -5.11 -14.05 3.36
C ALA A 47 -5.76 -15.25 2.66
N GLY A 48 -5.44 -15.49 1.39
CA GLY A 48 -6.05 -16.56 0.60
C GLY A 48 -7.50 -16.26 0.17
N THR A 49 -7.92 -15.01 0.22
CA THR A 49 -9.29 -14.57 -0.12
C THR A 49 -9.39 -13.91 -1.50
N LEU A 50 -8.25 -13.66 -2.16
CA LEU A 50 -8.22 -13.06 -3.50
C LEU A 50 -8.94 -13.97 -4.52
N PRO A 51 -10.01 -13.49 -5.20
CA PRO A 51 -10.71 -14.27 -6.21
C PRO A 51 -9.81 -14.65 -7.38
N ALA A 52 -10.01 -15.84 -7.97
CA ALA A 52 -9.22 -16.28 -9.12
C ALA A 52 -9.40 -15.38 -10.36
N ASP A 53 -10.54 -14.69 -10.46
CA ASP A 53 -10.91 -13.76 -11.52
C ASP A 53 -10.77 -12.28 -11.11
N TRP A 54 -9.99 -11.99 -10.06
CA TRP A 54 -9.83 -10.64 -9.51
C TRP A 54 -9.48 -9.59 -10.55
N ARG A 55 -8.67 -9.93 -11.57
CA ARG A 55 -8.33 -9.02 -12.67
C ARG A 55 -9.55 -8.54 -13.46
N SER A 56 -10.58 -9.36 -13.60
CA SER A 56 -11.81 -8.97 -14.33
C SER A 56 -12.86 -8.33 -13.45
N THR A 57 -12.73 -8.44 -12.13
CA THR A 57 -13.71 -7.94 -11.15
C THR A 57 -13.20 -6.75 -10.35
N LEU A 58 -11.94 -6.34 -10.54
CA LEU A 58 -11.33 -5.20 -9.85
C LEU A 58 -12.05 -3.89 -10.18
N THR A 59 -12.48 -3.16 -9.14
CA THR A 59 -13.12 -1.84 -9.24
C THR A 59 -12.38 -0.80 -8.40
N ILE A 60 -12.60 0.50 -8.67
CA ILE A 60 -12.05 1.57 -7.82
C ILE A 60 -12.58 1.49 -6.39
N ASP A 61 -13.83 1.08 -6.23
CA ASP A 61 -14.46 0.88 -4.92
C ASP A 61 -14.07 -0.45 -4.25
N HIS A 62 -13.00 -1.12 -4.71
CA HIS A 62 -12.48 -2.32 -4.06
C HIS A 62 -12.10 -1.99 -2.62
N ASP A 63 -13.03 -2.27 -1.72
CA ASP A 63 -12.96 -2.00 -0.29
C ASP A 63 -12.35 -3.20 0.40
N THR A 64 -11.05 -3.10 0.69
CA THR A 64 -10.37 -4.13 1.47
C THR A 64 -10.64 -3.84 2.93
N GLY A 65 -11.63 -4.53 3.52
CA GLY A 65 -12.03 -4.36 4.94
C GLY A 65 -10.89 -4.46 5.97
N LEU A 66 -9.73 -5.02 5.59
CA LEU A 66 -8.47 -4.96 6.35
C LEU A 66 -7.97 -3.53 6.63
N ARG A 67 -8.37 -2.55 5.83
CA ARG A 67 -7.95 -1.14 5.94
C ARG A 67 -8.61 -0.42 7.12
N GLU A 68 -9.90 -0.64 7.36
CA GLU A 68 -10.56 -0.10 8.56
C GLU A 68 -10.04 -0.77 9.83
N GLN A 69 -9.68 -2.05 9.73
CA GLN A 69 -9.28 -2.86 10.87
C GLN A 69 -7.82 -2.65 11.31
N ILE A 70 -6.91 -2.31 10.39
CA ILE A 70 -5.46 -2.15 10.67
C ILE A 70 -4.99 -0.69 10.61
N LEU A 71 -5.60 0.17 9.78
CA LEU A 71 -4.96 1.42 9.33
C LEU A 71 -5.75 2.72 9.56
N GLY A 72 -7.01 2.64 10.01
CA GLY A 72 -7.79 3.82 10.38
C GLY A 72 -7.98 4.89 9.28
N SER A 73 -8.56 6.02 9.69
CA SER A 73 -9.26 7.03 8.87
C SER A 73 -8.42 7.93 7.94
N ALA A 74 -7.17 7.59 7.62
CA ALA A 74 -6.33 8.38 6.70
C ALA A 74 -6.85 8.33 5.23
N ALA A 75 -7.70 7.35 4.92
CA ALA A 75 -8.31 7.11 3.62
C ALA A 75 -9.30 8.18 3.14
N ALA A 76 -9.95 8.85 4.08
CA ALA A 76 -11.17 9.63 3.82
C ALA A 76 -10.93 11.06 3.32
N LEU A 77 -9.68 11.43 3.02
CA LEU A 77 -9.28 12.82 2.79
C LEU A 77 -9.14 13.23 1.31
N ILE A 78 -9.38 12.31 0.36
CA ILE A 78 -9.30 12.61 -1.07
C ILE A 78 -10.69 12.44 -1.68
N ASN A 79 -11.45 13.54 -1.76
CA ASN A 79 -12.72 13.57 -2.49
C ASN A 79 -12.45 13.46 -4.00
N PRO A 80 -13.11 12.55 -4.73
CA PRO A 80 -12.90 12.45 -6.16
C PRO A 80 -13.63 13.55 -6.93
N THR A 81 -12.89 14.26 -7.77
CA THR A 81 -13.40 15.14 -8.84
C THR A 81 -13.39 14.42 -10.18
N GLU A 82 -14.09 14.93 -11.20
CA GLU A 82 -14.15 14.31 -12.54
C GLU A 82 -12.78 14.12 -13.23
N ALA A 83 -11.75 14.90 -12.84
CA ALA A 83 -10.35 14.70 -13.24
C ALA A 83 -9.72 13.38 -12.72
N ASN A 84 -10.41 12.67 -11.84
CA ASN A 84 -9.94 11.42 -11.25
C ASN A 84 -10.20 10.21 -12.14
N ALA A 85 -11.18 10.26 -13.05
CA ALA A 85 -11.60 9.11 -13.84
C ALA A 85 -10.50 8.57 -14.77
N ASP A 86 -9.66 9.46 -15.33
CA ASP A 86 -8.55 9.05 -16.20
C ASP A 86 -7.44 8.36 -15.40
N SER A 87 -7.06 8.91 -14.25
CA SER A 87 -6.09 8.29 -13.34
C SER A 87 -6.58 6.94 -12.83
N GLU A 88 -7.86 6.85 -12.45
CA GLU A 88 -8.51 5.62 -12.01
C GLU A 88 -8.52 4.55 -13.11
N THR A 89 -8.92 4.93 -14.33
CA THR A 89 -8.90 4.05 -15.51
C THR A 89 -7.48 3.57 -15.80
N LEU A 90 -6.49 4.45 -15.72
CA LEU A 90 -5.09 4.10 -15.93
C LEU A 90 -4.58 3.10 -14.88
N VAL A 91 -4.90 3.32 -13.60
CA VAL A 91 -4.55 2.38 -12.53
C VAL A 91 -5.21 1.03 -12.78
N LEU A 92 -6.53 0.97 -12.99
CA LEU A 92 -7.22 -0.29 -13.27
C LEU A 92 -6.62 -1.02 -14.46
N HIS A 93 -6.36 -0.31 -15.56
CA HIS A 93 -5.73 -0.89 -16.73
C HIS A 93 -4.34 -1.44 -16.39
N GLU A 94 -3.50 -0.69 -15.69
CA GLU A 94 -2.16 -1.16 -15.28
C GLU A 94 -2.24 -2.44 -14.43
N LEU A 95 -3.05 -2.45 -13.37
CA LEU A 95 -3.11 -3.59 -12.45
C LEU A 95 -3.72 -4.83 -13.10
N THR A 96 -4.67 -4.66 -14.02
CA THR A 96 -5.33 -5.77 -14.72
C THR A 96 -4.51 -6.31 -15.89
N THR A 97 -3.61 -5.51 -16.47
CA THR A 97 -2.76 -5.92 -17.61
C THR A 97 -1.33 -6.30 -17.22
N MET A 98 -0.94 -6.12 -15.95
CA MET A 98 0.37 -6.53 -15.47
C MET A 98 0.59 -8.05 -15.61
N PRO A 99 1.85 -8.51 -15.81
CA PRO A 99 2.15 -9.93 -15.92
C PRO A 99 1.68 -10.73 -14.71
N MET A 100 1.23 -11.96 -14.95
CA MET A 100 0.83 -12.88 -13.89
C MET A 100 1.97 -13.09 -12.88
N ARG A 101 1.68 -12.84 -11.61
CA ARG A 101 2.61 -12.95 -10.49
C ARG A 101 2.44 -14.30 -9.79
N PRO A 102 3.52 -14.90 -9.23
CA PRO A 102 3.44 -16.17 -8.53
C PRO A 102 2.47 -16.19 -7.35
N TRP A 103 2.27 -15.05 -6.67
CA TRP A 103 1.32 -14.93 -5.56
C TRP A 103 -0.15 -14.92 -5.99
N GLU A 104 -0.45 -14.84 -7.29
CA GLU A 104 -1.83 -14.89 -7.75
C GLU A 104 -2.41 -16.30 -7.61
N PRO A 105 -3.76 -16.42 -7.51
CA PRO A 105 -4.43 -17.71 -7.39
C PRO A 105 -3.95 -18.71 -8.45
N TYR A 106 -3.41 -19.84 -7.97
CA TYR A 106 -2.92 -20.97 -8.77
C TYR A 106 -1.73 -20.69 -9.69
N ALA A 107 -1.18 -19.46 -9.70
CA ALA A 107 -0.08 -19.09 -10.59
C ALA A 107 1.23 -19.82 -10.24
N ALA A 108 1.50 -20.03 -8.95
CA ALA A 108 2.69 -20.74 -8.48
C ALA A 108 2.63 -22.28 -8.63
N ARG A 109 1.48 -22.87 -9.00
CA ARG A 109 1.32 -24.32 -9.21
C ARG A 109 1.81 -25.18 -8.03
N GLY A 110 1.54 -24.73 -6.82
CA GLY A 110 1.95 -25.41 -5.60
C GLY A 110 3.37 -25.07 -5.10
N ASP A 111 4.10 -24.19 -5.80
CA ASP A 111 5.35 -23.61 -5.30
C ASP A 111 5.06 -22.43 -4.36
N TRP A 112 4.59 -22.77 -3.16
CA TRP A 112 4.20 -21.78 -2.15
C TRP A 112 5.34 -20.83 -1.79
N ARG A 113 6.59 -21.28 -1.89
CA ARG A 113 7.75 -20.45 -1.57
C ARG A 113 7.94 -19.36 -2.62
N ALA A 114 7.89 -19.73 -3.90
CA ALA A 114 7.96 -18.74 -4.98
C ALA A 114 6.80 -17.73 -4.90
N ALA A 115 5.60 -18.18 -4.51
CA ALA A 115 4.46 -17.28 -4.26
C ALA A 115 4.74 -16.30 -3.12
N LEU A 116 5.20 -16.80 -1.96
CA LEU A 116 5.48 -15.98 -0.79
C LEU A 116 6.61 -14.97 -1.03
N ASP A 117 7.70 -15.40 -1.68
CA ASP A 117 8.83 -14.53 -2.02
C ASP A 117 8.40 -13.42 -2.99
N ALA A 118 7.61 -13.76 -4.01
CA ALA A 118 7.08 -12.78 -4.95
C ALA A 118 6.11 -11.80 -4.29
N TRP A 119 5.24 -12.28 -3.39
CA TRP A 119 4.33 -11.45 -2.61
C TRP A 119 5.10 -10.44 -1.75
N TYR A 120 6.15 -10.91 -1.07
CA TYR A 120 6.94 -10.06 -0.19
C TYR A 120 7.74 -9.02 -0.99
N ALA A 121 8.33 -9.42 -2.12
CA ALA A 121 9.02 -8.50 -3.03
C ALA A 121 8.08 -7.39 -3.55
N ASP A 122 6.86 -7.73 -3.95
CA ASP A 122 5.89 -6.74 -4.43
C ASP A 122 5.38 -5.84 -3.31
N THR A 123 5.27 -6.36 -2.08
CA THR A 123 4.94 -5.57 -0.89
C THR A 123 6.02 -4.52 -0.60
N LEU A 124 7.30 -4.91 -0.64
CA LEU A 124 8.43 -4.00 -0.45
C LEU A 124 8.50 -2.92 -1.54
N ALA A 125 8.17 -3.27 -2.79
CA ALA A 125 8.15 -2.32 -3.89
C ALA A 125 7.09 -1.22 -3.70
N ILE A 126 5.93 -1.53 -3.08
CA ILE A 126 4.96 -0.50 -2.68
C ILE A 126 5.55 0.43 -1.63
N ASP A 127 6.16 -0.15 -0.60
CA ASP A 127 6.67 0.63 0.53
C ASP A 127 7.82 1.55 0.10
N GLU A 128 8.67 1.11 -0.81
CA GLU A 128 9.66 1.97 -1.46
C GLU A 128 9.00 3.09 -2.27
N TYR A 129 7.97 2.75 -3.05
CA TYR A 129 7.21 3.73 -3.82
C TYR A 129 6.53 4.79 -2.94
N ARG A 130 5.93 4.39 -1.81
CA ARG A 130 5.29 5.29 -0.84
C ARG A 130 6.29 6.26 -0.21
N ARG A 131 7.54 5.85 -0.04
CA ARG A 131 8.60 6.65 0.59
C ARG A 131 9.24 7.66 -0.37
N GLN A 132 8.86 7.67 -1.65
CA GLN A 132 9.36 8.68 -2.57
C GLN A 132 8.90 10.09 -2.14
N PRO A 133 9.81 11.08 -2.09
CA PRO A 133 9.47 12.41 -1.63
C PRO A 133 8.46 13.07 -2.57
N VAL A 134 7.38 13.59 -2.00
CA VAL A 134 6.45 14.49 -2.70
C VAL A 134 7.11 15.87 -2.82
N ASP A 135 6.90 16.56 -3.93
CA ASP A 135 7.46 17.91 -4.16
C ASP A 135 7.07 18.87 -3.01
N PRO A 136 8.04 19.47 -2.29
CA PRO A 136 7.79 20.32 -1.13
C PRO A 136 6.92 21.55 -1.40
N LEU A 137 7.05 22.17 -2.58
CA LEU A 137 6.30 23.39 -2.93
C LEU A 137 4.81 23.12 -3.13
N LEU A 138 4.47 21.87 -3.48
CA LEU A 138 3.12 21.42 -3.79
C LEU A 138 2.45 20.79 -2.58
N SER A 139 3.24 20.16 -1.70
CA SER A 139 2.79 19.65 -0.40
C SER A 139 2.15 20.75 0.45
N ASP A 140 2.73 21.96 0.43
CA ASP A 140 2.20 23.12 1.16
C ASP A 140 0.93 23.69 0.51
N HIS A 141 0.87 23.70 -0.83
CA HIS A 141 -0.25 24.30 -1.58
C HIS A 141 -1.51 23.44 -1.58
N LEU A 142 -1.37 22.11 -1.61
CA LEU A 142 -2.47 21.16 -1.52
C LEU A 142 -2.87 20.85 -0.07
N GLY A 143 -2.24 21.49 0.92
CA GLY A 143 -2.44 21.19 2.34
C GLY A 143 -2.01 19.76 2.73
N LEU A 144 -1.21 19.11 1.88
CA LEU A 144 -0.72 17.74 2.06
C LEU A 144 0.44 17.66 3.05
N THR A 145 1.05 18.79 3.42
CA THR A 145 1.97 18.90 4.57
C THR A 145 1.36 18.31 5.84
N ASN A 146 0.03 18.36 6.01
CA ASN A 146 -0.67 17.71 7.12
C ASN A 146 -1.08 16.24 6.88
N LEU A 147 -1.09 15.75 5.63
CA LEU A 147 -1.40 14.35 5.29
C LEU A 147 -0.15 13.48 5.30
N GLY A 148 0.97 13.97 4.77
CA GLY A 148 2.29 13.35 4.92
C GLY A 148 2.81 13.37 6.36
N ALA A 149 2.42 14.37 7.16
CA ALA A 149 2.70 14.40 8.60
C ALA A 149 1.84 13.45 9.44
N ARG A 150 0.81 12.81 8.87
CA ARG A 150 -0.10 11.90 9.59
C ARG A 150 0.32 10.44 9.55
N ILE A 151 1.10 10.01 8.56
CA ILE A 151 1.84 8.76 8.67
C ILE A 151 3.17 9.12 9.33
N THR A 152 3.21 9.04 10.66
CA THR A 152 4.44 9.29 11.39
C THR A 152 5.46 8.19 11.02
N PRO A 153 6.78 8.46 11.12
CA PRO A 153 7.81 7.44 10.92
C PRO A 153 7.54 6.13 11.69
N GLY A 154 6.87 6.21 12.84
CA GLY A 154 6.46 5.03 13.62
C GLY A 154 5.37 4.18 12.97
N VAL A 155 4.39 4.78 12.27
CA VAL A 155 3.37 4.02 11.53
C VAL A 155 4.00 3.32 10.32
N ASP A 156 4.94 3.98 9.62
CA ASP A 156 5.72 3.35 8.55
C ASP A 156 6.49 2.14 9.06
N ALA A 157 7.22 2.32 10.17
CA ALA A 157 8.04 1.27 10.75
C ALA A 157 7.20 0.10 11.32
N LEU A 158 6.00 0.38 11.83
CA LEU A 158 5.03 -0.63 12.26
C LEU A 158 4.53 -1.46 11.07
N LEU A 159 4.12 -0.82 9.98
CA LEU A 159 3.64 -1.53 8.79
C LEU A 159 4.73 -2.43 8.21
N GLN A 160 5.96 -1.92 8.12
CA GLN A 160 7.09 -2.72 7.69
C GLN A 160 7.33 -3.92 8.62
N ALA A 161 7.23 -3.73 9.95
CA ALA A 161 7.37 -4.82 10.91
C ALA A 161 6.28 -5.90 10.73
N LEU A 162 5.03 -5.49 10.49
CA LEU A 162 3.92 -6.41 10.24
C LEU A 162 4.07 -7.18 8.93
N GLN A 163 4.53 -6.52 7.86
CA GLN A 163 4.80 -7.18 6.57
C GLN A 163 5.92 -8.23 6.69
N GLU A 164 7.02 -7.89 7.36
CA GLU A 164 8.13 -8.83 7.61
C GLU A 164 7.71 -9.98 8.53
N ALA A 165 6.89 -9.71 9.56
CA ALA A 165 6.32 -10.76 10.39
C ALA A 165 5.43 -11.72 9.59
N SER A 166 4.59 -11.18 8.70
CA SER A 166 3.72 -11.96 7.81
C SER A 166 4.51 -12.86 6.86
N TYR A 167 5.64 -12.36 6.35
CA TYR A 167 6.58 -13.14 5.53
C TYR A 167 7.20 -14.29 6.35
N ARG A 168 7.77 -14.00 7.52
CA ARG A 168 8.37 -15.01 8.40
C ARG A 168 7.37 -16.06 8.86
N ALA A 169 6.14 -15.66 9.17
CA ALA A 169 5.06 -16.56 9.54
C ALA A 169 4.68 -17.50 8.38
N GLY A 170 4.73 -17.01 7.14
CA GLY A 170 4.52 -17.81 5.93
C GLY A 170 5.64 -18.86 5.74
N LEU A 171 6.90 -18.50 5.98
CA LEU A 171 8.02 -19.43 5.92
C LEU A 171 7.89 -20.55 6.98
N ALA A 172 7.51 -20.18 8.21
CA ALA A 172 7.24 -21.15 9.27
C ALA A 172 6.05 -22.07 8.91
N ALA A 173 4.98 -21.53 8.33
CA ALA A 173 3.83 -22.31 7.86
C ALA A 173 4.18 -23.29 6.73
N GLY A 174 5.17 -22.94 5.89
CA GLY A 174 5.72 -23.82 4.86
C GLY A 174 6.71 -24.87 5.37
N GLY A 175 6.99 -24.91 6.68
CA GLY A 175 7.84 -25.90 7.34
C GLY A 175 9.33 -25.55 7.36
N GLU A 176 9.70 -24.28 7.13
CA GLU A 176 11.10 -23.86 7.21
C GLU A 176 11.57 -23.73 8.66
N THR A 177 12.53 -24.58 9.05
CA THR A 177 12.99 -24.71 10.44
C THR A 177 13.80 -23.49 10.89
N GLY A 178 13.62 -23.06 12.15
CA GLY A 178 14.39 -21.96 12.75
C GLY A 178 13.78 -20.57 12.54
N LEU A 179 12.59 -20.50 11.93
CA LEU A 179 11.80 -19.28 11.75
C LEU A 179 10.55 -19.23 12.64
N ASP A 180 10.39 -20.23 13.51
CA ASP A 180 9.26 -20.35 14.46
C ASP A 180 9.24 -19.21 15.50
N ASP A 181 10.34 -18.47 15.63
CA ASP A 181 10.52 -17.36 16.57
C ASP A 181 10.11 -15.99 15.99
N TRP A 182 9.40 -15.97 14.87
CA TRP A 182 8.93 -14.73 14.24
C TRP A 182 8.06 -13.88 15.16
N GLN A 183 7.39 -14.51 16.13
CA GLN A 183 6.57 -13.84 17.14
C GLN A 183 7.45 -13.05 18.11
N THR A 184 8.47 -13.69 18.70
CA THR A 184 9.43 -13.00 19.56
C THR A 184 10.16 -11.90 18.81
N TRP A 185 10.46 -12.11 17.53
CA TRP A 185 11.00 -11.06 16.67
C TRP A 185 10.04 -9.86 16.55
N LEU A 186 8.75 -10.11 16.29
CA LEU A 186 7.74 -9.05 16.17
C LEU A 186 7.54 -8.34 17.52
N ASP A 187 7.47 -9.07 18.63
CA ASP A 187 7.33 -8.50 19.97
C ASP A 187 8.52 -7.59 20.31
N THR A 188 9.75 -8.07 20.06
CA THR A 188 10.98 -7.27 20.23
C THR A 188 10.93 -6.01 19.36
N ARG A 189 10.41 -6.13 18.13
CA ARG A 189 10.28 -5.00 17.20
C ARG A 189 9.24 -3.99 17.70
N MET A 190 8.09 -4.46 18.18
CA MET A 190 7.02 -3.64 18.73
C MET A 190 7.49 -2.89 19.99
N GLU A 191 8.21 -3.56 20.89
CA GLU A 191 8.80 -2.93 22.09
C GLU A 191 9.77 -1.81 21.72
N ALA A 192 10.63 -2.03 20.71
CA ALA A 192 11.56 -1.01 20.23
C ALA A 192 10.82 0.21 19.65
N LEU A 193 9.76 -0.01 18.85
CA LEU A 193 8.95 1.06 18.27
C LEU A 193 8.18 1.86 19.33
N GLN A 194 7.63 1.17 20.33
CA GLN A 194 6.96 1.81 21.47
C GLN A 194 7.93 2.65 22.32
N SER A 195 9.17 2.16 22.49
CA SER A 195 10.22 2.85 23.24
C SER A 195 10.74 4.10 22.52
N SER A 196 10.64 4.17 21.18
CA SER A 196 11.06 5.34 20.39
C SER A 196 10.07 6.52 20.46
N ALA A 197 8.93 6.39 21.16
CA ALA A 197 7.83 7.37 21.20
C ALA A 197 7.19 7.67 19.82
N GLU A 198 7.39 6.79 18.84
CA GLU A 198 6.92 6.98 17.46
C GLU A 198 5.49 6.48 17.22
N LEU A 199 4.90 5.73 18.17
CA LEU A 199 3.56 5.13 18.05
C LEU A 199 2.52 5.77 18.99
N PRO A 200 1.32 6.13 18.48
CA PRO A 200 0.21 6.57 19.31
C PRO A 200 -0.32 5.42 20.20
N PRO A 201 -0.85 5.71 21.40
CA PRO A 201 -1.28 4.70 22.37
C PRO A 201 -2.51 3.87 21.95
N SER A 202 -3.28 4.32 20.96
CA SER A 202 -4.47 3.63 20.42
C SER A 202 -4.15 2.36 19.63
N ASP A 203 -2.93 2.24 19.10
CA ASP A 203 -2.55 1.15 18.16
C ASP A 203 -1.85 -0.01 18.88
N ARG A 204 -1.86 0.00 20.23
CA ARG A 204 -1.16 -0.97 21.10
C ARG A 204 -1.96 -2.25 21.39
N THR A 205 -3.12 -2.44 20.78
CA THR A 205 -4.10 -3.48 21.18
C THR A 205 -4.36 -4.55 20.11
N ALA A 206 -3.49 -4.69 19.11
CA ALA A 206 -3.57 -5.83 18.19
C ALA A 206 -3.52 -7.13 19.01
N ASN A 207 -4.56 -7.96 18.94
CA ASN A 207 -4.62 -9.24 19.63
C ASN A 207 -3.59 -10.18 18.97
N PRO A 208 -2.48 -10.51 19.65
CA PRO A 208 -1.37 -11.25 19.04
C PRO A 208 -1.76 -12.69 18.68
N GLU A 209 -2.74 -13.29 19.36
CA GLU A 209 -3.23 -14.63 19.02
C GLU A 209 -4.07 -14.64 17.74
N ALA A 210 -4.93 -13.64 17.57
CA ALA A 210 -5.70 -13.48 16.33
C ALA A 210 -4.79 -13.17 15.13
N LEU A 211 -3.74 -12.37 15.35
CA LEU A 211 -2.71 -12.11 14.36
C LEU A 211 -1.95 -13.41 14.00
N ARG A 212 -1.65 -14.24 14.99
CA ARG A 212 -0.96 -15.53 14.81
C ARG A 212 -1.74 -16.48 13.91
N GLU A 213 -3.01 -16.70 14.19
CA GLU A 213 -3.84 -17.61 13.38
C GLU A 213 -3.94 -17.15 11.93
N HIS A 214 -3.99 -15.84 11.69
CA HIS A 214 -4.06 -15.27 10.35
C HIS A 214 -2.72 -15.30 9.60
N LEU A 215 -1.61 -15.02 10.31
CA LEU A 215 -0.30 -14.90 9.67
C LEU A 215 0.39 -16.25 9.46
N GLN A 216 0.21 -17.23 10.35
CA GLN A 216 0.88 -18.53 10.24
C GLN A 216 0.09 -19.54 9.40
N GLN A 217 -0.47 -19.08 8.29
CA GLN A 217 -1.15 -19.92 7.30
C GLN A 217 -0.67 -19.55 5.90
N LEU A 218 -0.67 -20.52 4.99
CA LEU A 218 -0.45 -20.30 3.57
C LEU A 218 -1.80 -20.42 2.84
N PRO A 219 -2.11 -19.50 1.90
CA PRO A 219 -3.21 -19.64 0.97
C PRO A 219 -3.22 -21.03 0.31
N THR A 220 -4.38 -21.68 0.30
CA THR A 220 -4.52 -23.03 -0.30
C THR A 220 -4.08 -23.05 -1.76
N TYR A 221 -4.40 -22.00 -2.52
CA TYR A 221 -4.00 -21.90 -3.93
C TYR A 221 -2.50 -21.65 -4.17
N TRP A 222 -1.72 -21.32 -3.13
CA TRP A 222 -0.25 -21.31 -3.21
C TRP A 222 0.33 -22.72 -3.03
N THR A 223 -0.36 -23.58 -2.28
CA THR A 223 0.08 -24.96 -1.99
C THR A 223 -0.50 -25.99 -2.95
N ASP A 224 -1.62 -25.68 -3.60
CA ASP A 224 -2.31 -26.59 -4.50
C ASP A 224 -1.56 -26.76 -5.82
N LYS A 225 -1.19 -28.01 -6.12
CA LYS A 225 -0.66 -28.43 -7.41
C LYS A 225 -1.82 -28.71 -8.36
N HIS A 226 -2.50 -27.68 -8.84
CA HIS A 226 -3.45 -27.88 -9.93
C HIS A 226 -2.71 -28.48 -11.14
N SER A 227 -3.13 -29.70 -11.48
CA SER A 227 -2.57 -30.57 -12.53
C SER A 227 -3.17 -30.24 -13.89
#